data_AF-A0A833G1D6-F1
#
_entry.id   AF-A0A833G1D6-F1
#
_cell.length_a   1.000
_cell.length_b   1.000
_cell.length_c   1.000
_cell.angle_alpha   90.00
_cell.angle_beta   90.00
_cell.angle_gamma   90.00
#
_symmetry.space_group_name_H-M   'P 1'
#
loop_
_entity.id
_entity.type
_entity.pdbx_description
1 polymer ?
#
loop_
_entity_poly.entity_id
_entity_poly.type
_entity_poly.pdbx_seq_one_letter_code
_entity_poly.pdbx_strand_id
1 'polypeptide(L)'
;MREILEQLAERRAQAWAGGGDKRIAAQHAKGKLTARERIDVLLDEGSFEEFDLYVTHRAVDFGMAAQKYPGDGVVTGWGTINGRLVYVFSQDFTVLGGSLSETHAQKICKIMDMAVRNGAPVIGLNDSGGARIQEGVASLAGYADVFKRNVDASGVVPQVSVIMGPCAGGAVYSPAMTDFIFMVRDSSYMFVTGPDVVKTVTNEIVTAEELGGARTHTQKSSVADGAFDDDVEALEQVRRLFDFLPLNNREKPPVRPFHDDPARIDMRLDTLIPDSAAKPYDMKELILALADEGDFFEIQEAFARNIVTGFIRMEGQTVGVVANQPMVLAGCLDIDSSRKAARFVRFCDAFNIPLLTLVDVPGFLPGTAQEYG
;
A
#
# COMPACT_ATOMS: atom_id res chain seq x y z
N MET A 1 37.97 23.50 -6.47
CA MET A 1 37.39 22.27 -5.91
C MET A 1 36.48 22.57 -4.71
N ARG A 2 36.93 23.32 -3.70
CA ARG A 2 36.10 23.74 -2.56
C ARG A 2 34.82 24.49 -2.95
N GLU A 3 34.93 25.46 -3.84
CA GLU A 3 33.78 26.25 -4.35
C GLU A 3 32.72 25.37 -5.05
N ILE A 4 33.14 24.36 -5.82
CA ILE A 4 32.23 23.42 -6.51
C ILE A 4 31.49 22.55 -5.48
N LEU A 5 32.17 22.14 -4.40
CA LEU A 5 31.55 21.37 -3.32
C LEU A 5 30.53 22.21 -2.53
N GLU A 6 30.83 23.48 -2.27
CA GLU A 6 29.90 24.42 -1.63
C GLU A 6 28.66 24.65 -2.51
N GLN A 7 28.83 24.85 -3.82
CA GLN A 7 27.71 24.95 -4.77
C GLN A 7 26.86 23.67 -4.84
N LEU A 8 27.49 22.49 -4.77
CA LEU A 8 26.78 21.22 -4.75
C LEU A 8 25.95 21.07 -3.46
N ALA A 9 26.52 21.42 -2.31
CA ALA A 9 25.83 21.41 -1.03
C ALA A 9 24.62 22.35 -1.03
N GLU A 10 24.78 23.57 -1.56
CA GLU A 10 23.69 24.52 -1.70
C GLU A 10 22.57 24.00 -2.61
N ARG A 11 22.92 23.46 -3.79
CA ARG A 11 21.92 22.86 -4.71
C ARG A 11 21.19 21.68 -4.09
N ARG A 12 21.88 20.86 -3.30
CA ARG A 12 21.28 19.73 -2.58
C ARG A 12 20.29 20.24 -1.53
N ALA A 13 20.66 21.24 -0.74
CA ALA A 13 19.77 21.86 0.24
C ALA A 13 18.52 22.48 -0.43
N GLN A 14 18.69 23.16 -1.57
CA GLN A 14 17.57 23.71 -2.35
C GLN A 14 16.63 22.61 -2.86
N ALA A 15 17.18 21.49 -3.35
CA ALA A 15 16.37 20.36 -3.81
C ALA A 15 15.62 19.66 -2.66
N TRP A 16 16.24 19.57 -1.48
CA TRP A 16 15.62 18.99 -0.29
C TRP A 16 14.52 19.86 0.33
N ALA A 17 14.56 21.16 0.11
CA ALA A 17 13.52 22.08 0.57
C ALA A 17 12.16 21.90 -0.15
N GLY A 18 12.12 21.16 -1.27
CA GLY A 18 10.89 20.85 -2.01
C GLY A 18 10.11 22.12 -2.41
N GLY A 19 8.85 22.20 -2.00
CA GLY A 19 7.99 23.38 -2.20
C GLY A 19 8.26 24.56 -1.26
N GLY A 20 9.25 24.46 -0.39
CA GLY A 20 9.68 25.48 0.60
C GLY A 20 8.96 25.39 1.95
N ASP A 21 9.57 25.99 2.98
CA ASP A 21 9.18 25.88 4.39
C ASP A 21 7.70 26.17 4.66
N LYS A 22 7.13 27.15 3.96
CA LYS A 22 5.70 27.49 4.10
C LYS A 22 4.78 26.34 3.71
N ARG A 23 5.12 25.58 2.66
CA ARG A 23 4.32 24.43 2.20
C ARG A 23 4.56 23.21 3.08
N ILE A 24 5.78 23.03 3.57
CA ILE A 24 6.11 21.99 4.57
C ILE A 24 5.31 22.22 5.86
N ALA A 25 5.32 23.43 6.41
CA ALA A 25 4.53 23.77 7.58
C ALA A 25 3.02 23.55 7.37
N ALA A 26 2.51 23.81 6.15
CA ALA A 26 1.12 23.54 5.81
C ALA A 26 0.80 22.04 5.67
N GLN A 27 1.77 21.20 5.28
CA GLN A 27 1.66 19.74 5.27
C GLN A 27 1.62 19.21 6.71
N HIS A 28 2.55 19.64 7.56
CA HIS A 28 2.60 19.26 8.98
C HIS A 28 1.35 19.73 9.75
N ALA A 29 0.82 20.92 9.44
CA ALA A 29 -0.42 21.41 10.06
C ALA A 29 -1.65 20.53 9.76
N LYS A 30 -1.57 19.65 8.76
CA LYS A 30 -2.59 18.64 8.44
C LYS A 30 -2.29 17.28 9.06
N GLY A 31 -1.29 17.18 9.93
CA GLY A 31 -0.86 15.91 10.53
C GLY A 31 -0.11 14.97 9.57
N LYS A 32 0.36 15.47 8.42
CA LYS A 32 1.03 14.66 7.40
C LYS A 32 2.53 14.91 7.43
N LEU A 33 3.32 13.86 7.24
CA LEU A 33 4.75 13.96 7.01
C LEU A 33 5.05 14.43 5.58
N THR A 34 6.26 14.93 5.35
CA THR A 34 6.80 15.20 4.02
C THR A 34 7.24 13.91 3.33
N ALA A 35 7.48 13.98 2.01
CA ALA A 35 7.92 12.81 1.25
C ALA A 35 9.22 12.17 1.79
N ARG A 36 10.16 13.00 2.27
CA ARG A 36 11.46 12.56 2.79
C ARG A 36 11.35 12.01 4.20
N GLU A 37 10.61 12.69 5.09
CA GLU A 37 10.35 12.19 6.45
C GLU A 37 9.68 10.80 6.42
N ARG A 38 8.77 10.55 5.46
CA ARG A 38 8.18 9.22 5.27
C ARG A 38 9.20 8.16 4.85
N ILE A 39 10.16 8.52 3.99
CA ILE A 39 11.25 7.61 3.60
C ILE A 39 12.16 7.32 4.79
N ASP A 40 12.46 8.33 5.60
CA ASP A 40 13.32 8.19 6.79
C ASP A 40 12.68 7.29 7.86
N VAL A 41 11.35 7.31 8.01
CA VAL A 41 10.62 6.37 8.88
C VAL A 41 10.57 4.97 8.26
N LEU A 42 10.36 4.86 6.95
CA LEU A 42 10.18 3.59 6.27
C LEU A 42 11.47 2.77 6.20
N LEU A 43 12.60 3.40 5.88
CA LEU A 43 13.87 2.72 5.60
C LEU A 43 14.76 2.66 6.83
N ASP A 44 15.71 1.72 6.83
CA ASP A 44 16.72 1.64 7.87
C ASP A 44 17.59 2.91 7.85
N GLU A 45 17.97 3.37 9.04
CA GLU A 45 18.74 4.60 9.23
C GLU A 45 20.01 4.62 8.36
N GLY A 46 20.17 5.67 7.56
CA GLY A 46 21.33 5.86 6.69
C GLY A 46 21.41 4.94 5.46
N SER A 47 20.38 4.13 5.19
CA SER A 47 20.38 3.21 4.04
C SER A 47 19.91 3.82 2.72
N PHE A 48 19.21 4.97 2.76
CA PHE A 48 18.59 5.54 1.57
C PHE A 48 19.61 6.13 0.58
N GLU A 49 19.60 5.61 -0.64
CA GLU A 49 20.31 6.19 -1.78
C GLU A 49 19.30 6.78 -2.77
N GLU A 50 19.32 8.10 -2.88
CA GLU A 50 18.41 8.85 -3.76
C GLU A 50 18.92 8.93 -5.20
N PHE A 51 18.02 8.71 -6.16
CA PHE A 51 18.24 8.95 -7.58
C PHE A 51 17.52 10.20 -8.07
N ASP A 52 18.08 10.80 -9.12
CA ASP A 52 17.41 11.84 -9.91
C ASP A 52 16.97 13.08 -9.08
N LEU A 53 17.72 13.42 -8.03
CA LEU A 53 17.47 14.56 -7.15
C LEU A 53 17.35 15.89 -7.93
N TYR A 54 18.10 16.05 -9.02
CA TYR A 54 18.15 17.30 -9.80
C TYR A 54 17.32 17.28 -11.08
N VAL A 55 16.55 16.21 -11.34
CA VAL A 55 15.65 16.16 -12.51
C VAL A 55 14.57 17.25 -12.38
N THR A 56 14.24 17.90 -13.49
CA THR A 56 13.16 18.90 -13.57
C THR A 56 12.29 18.61 -14.78
N HIS A 57 11.02 19.00 -14.74
CA HIS A 57 10.15 18.92 -15.92
C HIS A 57 10.67 19.73 -17.11
N ARG A 58 10.23 19.31 -18.29
CA ARG A 58 10.56 19.92 -19.59
C ARG A 58 9.43 20.80 -20.14
N ALA A 59 8.27 20.81 -19.48
CA ALA A 59 7.11 21.59 -19.88
C ALA A 59 7.41 23.11 -19.96
N VAL A 60 6.92 23.73 -21.03
CA VAL A 60 7.05 25.18 -21.28
C VAL A 60 5.70 25.91 -21.29
N ASP A 61 4.61 25.17 -21.52
CA ASP A 61 3.25 25.70 -21.58
C ASP A 61 2.75 26.18 -20.21
N PHE A 62 1.71 27.03 -20.22
CA PHE A 62 1.02 27.52 -19.01
C PHE A 62 1.95 28.16 -17.96
N GLY A 63 3.09 28.73 -18.38
CA GLY A 63 4.07 29.36 -17.49
C GLY A 63 4.99 28.39 -16.74
N MET A 64 4.93 27.09 -17.05
CA MET A 64 5.73 26.05 -16.40
C MET A 64 7.24 26.29 -16.54
N ALA A 65 7.70 26.90 -17.63
CA ALA A 65 9.12 27.18 -17.85
C ALA A 65 9.79 27.98 -16.70
N ALA A 66 9.01 28.80 -15.98
CA ALA A 66 9.48 29.63 -14.87
C ALA A 66 9.42 28.92 -13.49
N GLN A 67 8.80 27.74 -13.38
CA GLN A 67 8.53 27.05 -12.12
C GLN A 67 9.17 25.66 -12.07
N LYS A 68 10.50 25.61 -12.03
CA LYS A 68 11.25 24.35 -11.99
C LYS A 68 11.69 23.99 -10.59
N TYR A 69 11.21 22.85 -10.11
CA TYR A 69 11.60 22.28 -8.82
C TYR A 69 12.49 21.05 -9.07
N PRO A 70 13.72 21.00 -8.52
CA PRO A 70 14.52 19.78 -8.54
C PRO A 70 13.76 18.59 -7.94
N GLY A 71 13.87 17.44 -8.57
CA GLY A 71 13.18 16.20 -8.21
C GLY A 71 11.78 16.05 -8.83
N ASP A 72 11.20 17.14 -9.34
CA ASP A 72 9.90 17.19 -10.04
C ASP A 72 8.70 16.61 -9.27
N GLY A 73 8.76 16.71 -7.95
CA GLY A 73 7.66 16.33 -7.04
C GLY A 73 7.59 14.85 -6.68
N VAL A 74 8.66 14.08 -6.92
CA VAL A 74 8.81 12.73 -6.37
C VAL A 74 10.24 12.47 -5.94
N VAL A 75 10.40 11.90 -4.76
CA VAL A 75 11.67 11.37 -4.24
C VAL A 75 11.71 9.89 -4.60
N THR A 76 12.80 9.43 -5.22
CA THR A 76 12.92 8.05 -5.72
C THR A 76 14.28 7.50 -5.37
N GLY A 77 14.35 6.22 -4.98
CA GLY A 77 15.62 5.58 -4.69
C GLY A 77 15.44 4.15 -4.21
N TRP A 78 16.44 3.69 -3.49
CA TRP A 78 16.43 2.40 -2.81
C TRP A 78 17.04 2.55 -1.42
N GLY A 79 16.79 1.56 -0.58
CA GLY A 79 17.47 1.40 0.70
C GLY A 79 17.19 0.02 1.26
N THR A 80 17.18 -0.11 2.58
CA THR A 80 16.87 -1.39 3.24
C THR A 80 15.74 -1.27 4.24
N ILE A 81 14.99 -2.35 4.41
CA ILE A 81 14.12 -2.58 5.58
C ILE A 81 14.62 -3.86 6.23
N ASN A 82 15.06 -3.75 7.49
CA ASN A 82 15.67 -4.84 8.24
C ASN A 82 16.83 -5.50 7.47
N GLY A 83 17.66 -4.67 6.83
CA GLY A 83 18.83 -5.06 6.05
C GLY A 83 18.53 -5.65 4.66
N ARG A 84 17.26 -5.73 4.25
CA ARG A 84 16.85 -6.31 2.96
C ARG A 84 16.48 -5.22 1.96
N LEU A 85 16.92 -5.39 0.72
CA LEU A 85 16.77 -4.40 -0.36
C LEU A 85 15.30 -4.08 -0.66
N VAL A 86 14.99 -2.79 -0.79
CA VAL A 86 13.69 -2.29 -1.25
C VAL A 86 13.86 -1.04 -2.11
N TYR A 87 13.03 -0.90 -3.14
CA TYR A 87 12.92 0.33 -3.92
C TYR A 87 11.71 1.13 -3.45
N VAL A 88 11.86 2.45 -3.41
CA VAL A 88 10.81 3.34 -2.90
C VAL A 88 10.67 4.59 -3.76
N PHE A 89 9.42 5.02 -3.97
CA PHE A 89 9.11 6.37 -4.38
C PHE A 89 8.15 7.03 -3.38
N SER A 90 8.34 8.32 -3.15
CA SER A 90 7.52 9.13 -2.26
C SER A 90 7.17 10.45 -2.91
N GLN A 91 5.88 10.68 -3.13
CA GLN A 91 5.41 11.88 -3.82
C GLN A 91 5.41 13.08 -2.87
N ASP A 92 5.99 14.18 -3.34
CA ASP A 92 6.07 15.42 -2.58
C ASP A 92 4.93 16.36 -2.96
N PHE A 93 3.86 16.34 -2.16
CA PHE A 93 2.70 17.19 -2.35
C PHE A 93 3.02 18.69 -2.32
N THR A 94 4.12 19.08 -1.67
CA THR A 94 4.54 20.49 -1.61
C THR A 94 5.01 21.00 -2.98
N VAL A 95 5.44 20.11 -3.88
CA VAL A 95 5.92 20.45 -5.22
C VAL A 95 4.81 20.21 -6.23
N LEU A 96 4.19 21.31 -6.69
CA LEU A 96 3.11 21.29 -7.70
C LEU A 96 1.97 20.29 -7.37
N GLY A 97 1.64 20.14 -6.08
CA GLY A 97 0.60 19.21 -5.61
C GLY A 97 0.95 17.74 -5.79
N GLY A 98 2.24 17.39 -5.92
CA GLY A 98 2.68 16.03 -6.24
C GLY A 98 2.21 15.55 -7.60
N SER A 99 1.80 16.46 -8.49
CA SER A 99 1.18 16.11 -9.77
C SER A 99 2.15 15.38 -10.70
N LEU A 100 1.66 14.32 -11.33
CA LEU A 100 2.47 13.45 -12.18
C LEU A 100 2.71 14.11 -13.55
N SER A 101 3.96 14.41 -13.84
CA SER A 101 4.50 14.83 -15.14
C SER A 101 5.19 13.67 -15.87
N GLU A 102 5.65 13.93 -17.09
CA GLU A 102 6.49 13.00 -17.85
C GLU A 102 7.75 12.60 -17.07
N THR A 103 8.49 13.57 -16.51
CA THR A 103 9.75 13.31 -15.79
C THR A 103 9.54 12.71 -14.41
N HIS A 104 8.45 13.08 -13.71
CA HIS A 104 8.06 12.43 -12.47
C HIS A 104 7.77 10.94 -12.70
N ALA A 105 7.01 10.61 -13.75
CA ALA A 105 6.76 9.22 -14.13
C ALA A 105 8.05 8.50 -14.52
N GLN A 106 8.94 9.12 -15.30
CA GLN A 106 10.24 8.53 -15.67
C GLN A 106 11.10 8.15 -14.46
N LYS A 107 11.08 8.95 -13.39
CA LYS A 107 11.76 8.64 -12.13
C LYS A 107 11.18 7.40 -11.46
N ILE A 108 9.84 7.30 -11.38
CA ILE A 108 9.15 6.13 -10.82
C ILE A 108 9.46 4.89 -11.68
N CYS A 109 9.33 5.00 -13.01
CA CYS A 109 9.63 3.93 -13.94
C CYS A 109 11.06 3.40 -13.79
N LYS A 110 12.04 4.28 -13.56
CA LYS A 110 13.44 3.90 -13.36
C LYS A 110 13.60 2.96 -12.16
N ILE A 111 13.05 3.32 -11.00
CA ILE A 111 13.21 2.46 -9.81
C ILE A 111 12.39 1.17 -9.92
N MET A 112 11.24 1.17 -10.60
CA MET A 112 10.49 -0.06 -10.89
C MET A 112 11.26 -1.00 -11.81
N ASP A 113 11.90 -0.46 -12.86
CA ASP A 113 12.76 -1.26 -13.75
C ASP A 113 13.95 -1.85 -12.99
N MET A 114 14.53 -1.09 -12.06
CA MET A 114 15.62 -1.57 -11.20
C MET A 114 15.15 -2.62 -10.19
N ALA A 115 13.97 -2.45 -9.60
CA ALA A 115 13.38 -3.39 -8.65
C ALA A 115 13.15 -4.76 -9.28
N VAL A 116 12.53 -4.80 -10.47
CA VAL A 116 12.31 -6.05 -11.22
C VAL A 116 13.65 -6.70 -11.62
N ARG A 117 14.64 -5.90 -12.06
CA ARG A 117 15.97 -6.42 -12.43
C ARG A 117 16.71 -7.06 -11.26
N ASN A 118 16.57 -6.49 -10.06
CA ASN A 118 17.26 -6.96 -8.86
C ASN A 118 16.41 -7.89 -7.99
N GLY A 119 15.15 -8.15 -8.36
CA GLY A 119 14.25 -8.99 -7.58
C GLY A 119 13.97 -8.43 -6.19
N ALA A 120 13.64 -7.15 -6.09
CA ALA A 120 13.33 -6.49 -4.83
C ALA A 120 11.94 -5.82 -4.85
N PRO A 121 11.24 -5.73 -3.71
CA PRO A 121 9.93 -5.08 -3.62
C PRO A 121 9.98 -3.59 -3.99
N VAL A 122 8.83 -3.06 -4.40
CA VAL A 122 8.61 -1.62 -4.63
C VAL A 122 7.54 -1.11 -3.68
N ILE A 123 7.84 -0.04 -2.93
CA ILE A 123 6.88 0.65 -2.07
C ILE A 123 6.61 2.05 -2.66
N GLY A 124 5.34 2.32 -2.95
CA GLY A 124 4.87 3.62 -3.42
C GLY A 124 4.16 4.40 -2.31
N LEU A 125 4.71 5.54 -1.92
CA LEU A 125 4.12 6.46 -0.94
C LEU A 125 3.42 7.60 -1.70
N ASN A 126 2.10 7.49 -1.81
CA ASN A 126 1.28 8.28 -2.72
C ASN A 126 0.64 9.47 -2.00
N ASP A 127 0.86 10.66 -2.54
CA ASP A 127 0.33 11.95 -2.05
C ASP A 127 0.31 12.93 -3.22
N SER A 128 -0.67 12.76 -4.12
CA SER A 128 -0.74 13.43 -5.42
C SER A 128 -2.14 13.90 -5.77
N GLY A 129 -2.23 15.15 -6.22
CA GLY A 129 -3.45 15.72 -6.79
C GLY A 129 -3.86 15.10 -8.14
N GLY A 130 -3.07 14.19 -8.71
CA GLY A 130 -3.37 13.50 -9.97
C GLY A 130 -2.47 13.95 -11.13
N ALA A 131 -3.03 14.00 -12.33
CA ALA A 131 -2.31 14.37 -13.54
C ALA A 131 -1.85 15.84 -13.51
N ARG A 132 -0.63 16.11 -14.00
CA ARG A 132 -0.21 17.49 -14.27
C ARG A 132 -0.86 17.98 -15.55
N ILE A 133 -2.01 18.64 -15.40
CA ILE A 133 -2.85 19.12 -16.51
C ILE A 133 -2.05 19.99 -17.50
N GLN A 134 -1.09 20.77 -17.00
CA GLN A 134 -0.23 21.64 -17.82
C GLN A 134 0.63 20.88 -18.83
N GLU A 135 0.86 19.58 -18.64
CA GLU A 135 1.60 18.71 -19.57
C GLU A 135 0.68 17.89 -20.49
N GLY A 136 -0.64 17.96 -20.29
CA GLY A 136 -1.64 17.29 -21.12
C GLY A 136 -1.37 15.80 -21.31
N VAL A 137 -1.29 15.37 -22.57
CA VAL A 137 -1.09 13.96 -22.95
C VAL A 137 0.23 13.36 -22.44
N ALA A 138 1.27 14.17 -22.21
CA ALA A 138 2.54 13.66 -21.70
C ALA A 138 2.40 13.14 -20.25
N SER A 139 1.56 13.79 -19.44
CA SER A 139 1.21 13.29 -18.10
C SER A 139 0.45 11.96 -18.18
N LEU A 140 -0.49 11.82 -19.11
CA LEU A 140 -1.24 10.57 -19.32
C LEU A 140 -0.36 9.44 -19.84
N ALA A 141 0.59 9.74 -20.73
CA ALA A 141 1.59 8.76 -21.19
C ALA A 141 2.48 8.31 -20.02
N GLY A 142 2.90 9.23 -19.15
CA GLY A 142 3.62 8.91 -17.92
C GLY A 142 2.86 7.95 -17.01
N TYR A 143 1.55 8.14 -16.84
CA TYR A 143 0.71 7.18 -16.13
C TYR A 143 0.72 5.80 -16.78
N ALA A 144 0.53 5.74 -18.11
CA ALA A 144 0.53 4.47 -18.84
C ALA A 144 1.86 3.71 -18.70
N ASP A 145 3.00 4.42 -18.69
CA ASP A 145 4.32 3.83 -18.49
C ASP A 145 4.50 3.20 -17.10
N VAL A 146 3.94 3.83 -16.07
CA VAL A 146 3.93 3.29 -14.70
C VAL A 146 3.00 2.09 -14.62
N PHE A 147 1.78 2.18 -15.16
CA PHE A 147 0.82 1.07 -15.17
C PHE A 147 1.36 -0.17 -15.86
N LYS A 148 2.04 0.01 -17.01
CA LYS A 148 2.66 -1.10 -17.72
C LYS A 148 3.66 -1.84 -16.83
N ARG A 149 4.46 -1.11 -16.05
CA ARG A 149 5.42 -1.70 -15.11
C ARG A 149 4.75 -2.35 -13.91
N ASN A 150 3.62 -1.82 -13.42
CA ASN A 150 2.87 -2.50 -12.37
C ASN A 150 2.40 -3.87 -12.83
N VAL A 151 1.87 -3.95 -14.05
CA VAL A 151 1.44 -5.21 -14.67
C VAL A 151 2.62 -6.16 -14.88
N ASP A 152 3.74 -5.67 -15.41
CA ASP A 152 4.92 -6.50 -15.67
C ASP A 152 5.58 -7.03 -14.38
N ALA A 153 5.47 -6.28 -13.28
CA ALA A 153 5.97 -6.65 -11.96
C ALA A 153 5.01 -7.53 -11.14
N SER A 154 3.74 -7.64 -11.55
CA SER A 154 2.69 -8.38 -10.83
C SER A 154 3.06 -9.85 -10.65
N GLY A 155 3.19 -10.31 -9.40
CA GLY A 155 3.63 -11.67 -9.09
C GLY A 155 5.11 -11.95 -9.41
N VAL A 156 5.91 -10.91 -9.63
CA VAL A 156 7.38 -11.00 -9.84
C VAL A 156 8.12 -10.44 -8.65
N VAL A 157 7.80 -9.20 -8.28
CA VAL A 157 8.27 -8.55 -7.04
C VAL A 157 7.05 -8.00 -6.29
N PRO A 158 7.02 -8.04 -4.95
CA PRO A 158 5.92 -7.45 -4.20
C PRO A 158 5.82 -5.94 -4.44
N GLN A 159 4.60 -5.46 -4.63
CA GLN A 159 4.27 -4.06 -4.83
C GLN A 159 3.30 -3.60 -3.74
N VAL A 160 3.72 -2.60 -2.95
CA VAL A 160 2.89 -2.07 -1.85
C VAL A 160 2.63 -0.58 -2.10
N SER A 161 1.37 -0.19 -2.05
CA SER A 161 0.96 1.21 -2.10
C SER A 161 0.49 1.69 -0.74
N VAL A 162 1.02 2.82 -0.30
CA VAL A 162 0.56 3.53 0.89
C VAL A 162 -0.01 4.86 0.43
N ILE A 163 -1.30 5.08 0.68
CA ILE A 163 -2.00 6.30 0.32
C ILE A 163 -1.99 7.21 1.54
N MET A 164 -1.17 8.25 1.48
CA MET A 164 -0.89 9.16 2.60
C MET A 164 -1.31 10.59 2.26
N GLY A 165 -2.32 10.72 1.41
CA GLY A 165 -2.77 11.99 0.86
C GLY A 165 -3.86 11.81 -0.20
N PRO A 166 -4.14 12.87 -0.98
CA PRO A 166 -5.01 12.76 -2.15
C PRO A 166 -4.44 11.76 -3.15
N CYS A 167 -5.33 11.01 -3.80
CA CYS A 167 -5.01 10.16 -4.95
C CYS A 167 -6.22 10.17 -5.90
N ALA A 168 -6.22 11.05 -6.90
CA ALA A 168 -7.40 11.27 -7.75
C ALA A 168 -7.13 10.99 -9.23
N GLY A 169 -8.17 10.56 -9.95
CA GLY A 169 -8.11 10.37 -11.40
C GLY A 169 -7.17 9.25 -11.79
N GLY A 170 -6.22 9.53 -12.69
CA GLY A 170 -5.23 8.54 -13.13
C GLY A 170 -4.38 7.95 -12.01
N ALA A 171 -4.17 8.70 -10.92
CA ALA A 171 -3.33 8.28 -9.80
C ALA A 171 -3.80 6.99 -9.14
N VAL A 172 -5.10 6.69 -9.16
CA VAL A 172 -5.65 5.52 -8.44
C VAL A 172 -5.35 4.20 -9.12
N TYR A 173 -5.04 4.20 -10.41
CA TYR A 173 -4.90 2.96 -11.19
C TYR A 173 -3.57 2.25 -10.94
N SER A 174 -2.51 2.97 -10.57
CA SER A 174 -1.25 2.31 -10.19
C SER A 174 -1.42 1.54 -8.87
N PRO A 175 -1.90 2.15 -7.76
CA PRO A 175 -2.23 1.42 -6.53
C PRO A 175 -3.19 0.24 -6.76
N ALA A 176 -4.22 0.42 -7.59
CA ALA A 176 -5.17 -0.66 -7.90
C ALA A 176 -4.53 -1.89 -8.56
N MET A 177 -3.34 -1.76 -9.16
CA MET A 177 -2.57 -2.85 -9.75
C MET A 177 -1.46 -3.39 -8.84
N THR A 178 -1.19 -2.72 -7.71
CA THR A 178 -0.24 -3.22 -6.69
C THR A 178 -0.88 -4.26 -5.77
N ASP A 179 -0.09 -5.06 -5.08
CA ASP A 179 -0.57 -6.21 -4.31
C ASP A 179 -1.37 -5.77 -3.07
N PHE A 180 -0.87 -4.77 -2.35
CA PHE A 180 -1.50 -4.23 -1.14
C PHE A 180 -1.65 -2.72 -1.19
N ILE A 181 -2.78 -2.21 -0.69
CA ILE A 181 -3.11 -0.79 -0.56
C ILE A 181 -3.45 -0.48 0.90
N PHE A 182 -2.60 0.29 1.56
CA PHE A 182 -2.88 0.84 2.88
C PHE A 182 -3.21 2.32 2.79
N MET A 183 -4.09 2.80 3.67
CA MET A 183 -4.52 4.20 3.71
C MET A 183 -4.30 4.78 5.11
N VAL A 184 -4.06 6.09 5.19
CA VAL A 184 -4.05 6.82 6.47
C VAL A 184 -5.41 7.47 6.70
N ARG A 185 -6.03 7.25 7.86
CA ARG A 185 -7.34 7.80 8.20
C ARG A 185 -7.31 9.33 8.19
N ASP A 186 -8.41 9.93 7.73
CA ASP A 186 -8.69 11.37 7.75
C ASP A 186 -7.72 12.29 6.96
N SER A 187 -6.57 11.77 6.51
CA SER A 187 -5.57 12.52 5.75
C SER A 187 -5.38 12.01 4.32
N SER A 188 -6.01 10.87 3.97
CA SER A 188 -5.91 10.25 2.65
C SER A 188 -7.29 9.92 2.06
N TYR A 189 -7.38 9.96 0.73
CA TYR A 189 -8.58 9.56 -0.01
C TYR A 189 -8.23 9.19 -1.45
N MET A 190 -9.05 8.34 -2.06
CA MET A 190 -8.87 7.96 -3.46
C MET A 190 -10.20 7.84 -4.24
N PHE A 191 -10.22 8.33 -5.47
CA PHE A 191 -11.37 8.17 -6.37
C PHE A 191 -10.98 8.46 -7.82
N VAL A 192 -11.68 7.82 -8.76
CA VAL A 192 -11.50 8.08 -10.19
C VAL A 192 -12.01 9.48 -10.55
N THR A 193 -13.16 9.87 -10.01
CA THR A 193 -13.82 11.15 -10.32
C THR A 193 -14.11 11.90 -9.03
N GLY A 194 -13.70 13.16 -8.96
CA GLY A 194 -13.85 13.96 -7.75
C GLY A 194 -15.28 14.42 -7.44
N PRO A 195 -15.55 14.82 -6.19
CA PRO A 195 -16.89 15.20 -5.74
C PRO A 195 -17.57 16.32 -6.56
N ASP A 196 -16.79 17.29 -7.03
CA ASP A 196 -17.31 18.40 -7.85
C ASP A 196 -17.89 17.91 -9.18
N VAL A 197 -17.28 16.87 -9.78
CA VAL A 197 -17.76 16.28 -11.03
C VAL A 197 -18.95 15.36 -10.78
N VAL A 198 -18.93 14.61 -9.67
CA VAL A 198 -20.09 13.81 -9.23
C VAL A 198 -21.32 14.71 -9.08
N LYS A 199 -21.18 15.84 -8.38
CA LYS A 199 -22.26 16.81 -8.20
C LYS A 199 -22.82 17.35 -9.51
N THR A 200 -21.95 17.70 -10.48
CA THR A 200 -22.42 18.27 -11.74
C THR A 200 -23.12 17.26 -12.66
N VAL A 201 -22.73 15.98 -12.58
CA VAL A 201 -23.26 14.93 -13.47
C VAL A 201 -24.46 14.19 -12.87
N THR A 202 -24.44 13.88 -11.56
CA THR A 202 -25.47 13.07 -10.91
C THR A 202 -26.37 13.86 -9.96
N ASN A 203 -26.04 15.13 -9.68
CA ASN A 203 -26.64 15.96 -8.62
C ASN A 203 -26.43 15.42 -7.19
N GLU A 204 -25.54 14.44 -7.01
CA GLU A 204 -25.18 13.91 -5.70
C GLU A 204 -24.16 14.83 -5.01
N ILE A 205 -24.46 15.21 -3.78
CA ILE A 205 -23.56 16.03 -2.95
C ILE A 205 -22.90 15.10 -1.94
N VAL A 206 -21.59 14.92 -2.08
CA VAL A 206 -20.78 14.03 -1.26
C VAL A 206 -19.45 14.72 -0.97
N THR A 207 -18.87 14.48 0.20
CA THR A 207 -17.52 14.97 0.53
C THR A 207 -16.43 14.02 -0.01
N ALA A 208 -15.18 14.47 -0.06
CA ALA A 208 -14.06 13.61 -0.47
C ALA A 208 -13.91 12.38 0.45
N GLU A 209 -14.10 12.56 1.76
CA GLU A 209 -14.02 11.48 2.75
C GLU A 209 -15.17 10.47 2.58
N GLU A 210 -16.39 10.93 2.36
CA GLU A 210 -17.53 10.04 2.11
C GLU A 210 -17.37 9.27 0.79
N LEU A 211 -16.87 9.94 -0.25
CA LEU A 211 -16.72 9.36 -1.59
C LEU A 211 -15.60 8.31 -1.64
N GLY A 212 -14.46 8.59 -1.01
CA GLY A 212 -13.25 7.80 -1.18
C GLY A 212 -12.27 7.86 -0.01
N GLY A 213 -12.76 8.17 1.18
CA GLY A 213 -11.95 8.12 2.40
C GLY A 213 -11.55 6.70 2.79
N ALA A 214 -10.61 6.60 3.72
CA ALA A 214 -10.04 5.32 4.16
C ALA A 214 -11.13 4.34 4.66
N ARG A 215 -12.15 4.85 5.36
CA ARG A 215 -13.27 4.02 5.84
C ARG A 215 -14.10 3.44 4.68
N THR A 216 -14.37 4.23 3.64
CA THR A 216 -15.12 3.78 2.48
C THR A 216 -14.38 2.65 1.77
N HIS A 217 -13.06 2.76 1.60
CA HIS A 217 -12.28 1.75 0.90
C HIS A 217 -11.97 0.49 1.70
N THR A 218 -11.87 0.59 3.02
CA THR A 218 -11.62 -0.56 3.90
C THR A 218 -12.87 -1.33 4.32
N GLN A 219 -14.07 -0.74 4.18
CA GLN A 219 -15.32 -1.38 4.63
C GLN A 219 -16.33 -1.66 3.52
N LYS A 220 -16.34 -0.84 2.45
CA LYS A 220 -17.37 -0.94 1.41
C LYS A 220 -16.81 -1.36 0.06
N SER A 221 -15.78 -0.67 -0.43
CA SER A 221 -15.40 -0.80 -1.84
C SER A 221 -14.45 -1.96 -2.15
N SER A 222 -13.95 -2.69 -1.14
CA SER A 222 -12.92 -3.75 -1.27
C SER A 222 -11.53 -3.29 -1.76
N VAL A 223 -11.24 -1.98 -1.78
CA VAL A 223 -10.03 -1.44 -2.42
C VAL A 223 -8.83 -1.44 -1.47
N ALA A 224 -9.02 -1.03 -0.21
CA ALA A 224 -7.94 -0.90 0.75
C ALA A 224 -7.85 -2.13 1.66
N ASP A 225 -6.63 -2.59 1.89
CA ASP A 225 -6.29 -3.76 2.69
C ASP A 225 -6.16 -3.44 4.18
N GLY A 226 -5.99 -2.17 4.52
CA GLY A 226 -5.99 -1.68 5.91
C GLY A 226 -6.01 -0.15 5.95
N ALA A 227 -6.35 0.39 7.12
CA ALA A 227 -6.26 1.81 7.39
C ALA A 227 -5.70 2.07 8.78
N PHE A 228 -4.73 2.98 8.87
CA PHE A 228 -3.98 3.32 10.07
C PHE A 228 -4.25 4.77 10.49
N ASP A 229 -4.02 5.08 11.76
CA ASP A 229 -4.46 6.35 12.33
C ASP A 229 -3.53 7.52 11.94
N ASP A 230 -2.25 7.24 11.66
CA ASP A 230 -1.30 8.24 11.20
C ASP A 230 -0.22 7.70 10.24
N ASP A 231 0.58 8.63 9.71
CA ASP A 231 1.65 8.34 8.76
C ASP A 231 2.73 7.41 9.35
N VAL A 232 3.05 7.51 10.65
CA VAL A 232 4.11 6.74 11.29
C VAL A 232 3.65 5.30 11.48
N GLU A 233 2.46 5.10 12.06
CA GLU A 233 1.87 3.78 12.24
C GLU A 233 1.75 3.04 10.89
N ALA A 234 1.29 3.73 9.85
CA ALA A 234 1.17 3.13 8.52
C ALA A 234 2.51 2.60 7.99
N LEU A 235 3.59 3.37 8.16
CA LEU A 235 4.92 2.98 7.69
C LEU A 235 5.52 1.87 8.55
N GLU A 236 5.29 1.87 9.87
CA GLU A 236 5.69 0.77 10.76
C GLU A 236 4.98 -0.55 10.41
N GLN A 237 3.68 -0.51 10.11
CA GLN A 237 2.93 -1.70 9.70
C GLN A 237 3.34 -2.17 8.30
N VAL A 238 3.73 -1.27 7.39
CA VAL A 238 4.32 -1.65 6.10
C VAL A 238 5.68 -2.35 6.29
N ARG A 239 6.53 -1.88 7.22
CA ARG A 239 7.75 -2.60 7.61
C ARG A 239 7.44 -4.00 8.16
N ARG A 240 6.42 -4.11 9.03
CA ARG A 240 5.97 -5.40 9.57
C ARG A 240 5.48 -6.35 8.46
N LEU A 241 4.68 -5.87 7.52
CA LEU A 241 4.27 -6.67 6.35
C LEU A 241 5.47 -7.12 5.54
N PHE A 242 6.40 -6.20 5.24
CA PHE A 242 7.60 -6.48 4.44
C PHE A 242 8.43 -7.64 5.02
N ASP A 243 8.45 -7.80 6.35
CA ASP A 243 9.12 -8.92 7.00
C ASP A 243 8.47 -10.28 6.78
N PHE A 244 7.17 -10.34 6.43
CA PHE A 244 6.52 -11.60 6.06
C PHE A 244 6.80 -11.99 4.60
N LEU A 245 7.02 -11.02 3.72
CA LEU A 245 7.08 -11.24 2.27
C LEU A 245 8.48 -11.70 1.82
N PRO A 246 8.61 -12.57 0.81
CA PRO A 246 9.87 -12.74 0.08
C PRO A 246 10.20 -11.47 -0.71
N LEU A 247 11.46 -11.33 -1.17
CA LEU A 247 11.82 -10.16 -2.00
C LEU A 247 11.31 -10.26 -3.44
N ASN A 248 11.12 -11.49 -3.93
CA ASN A 248 10.66 -11.78 -5.28
C ASN A 248 10.09 -13.22 -5.36
N ASN A 249 9.49 -13.56 -6.49
CA ASN A 249 8.85 -14.85 -6.73
C ASN A 249 9.81 -16.06 -6.91
N ARG A 250 11.13 -15.84 -6.92
CA ARG A 250 12.13 -16.92 -7.00
C ARG A 250 12.68 -17.32 -5.64
N GLU A 251 12.38 -16.52 -4.62
CA GLU A 251 12.76 -16.77 -3.25
C GLU A 251 11.58 -17.31 -2.45
N LYS A 252 11.90 -18.07 -1.40
CA LYS A 252 10.93 -18.42 -0.37
C LYS A 252 10.77 -17.25 0.61
N PRO A 253 9.67 -17.18 1.35
CA PRO A 253 9.52 -16.21 2.41
C PRO A 253 10.68 -16.29 3.42
N PRO A 254 11.06 -15.16 4.05
CA PRO A 254 12.17 -15.14 4.99
C PRO A 254 11.88 -16.03 6.20
N VAL A 255 12.92 -16.69 6.70
CA VAL A 255 12.88 -17.43 7.96
C VAL A 255 13.52 -16.59 9.05
N ARG A 256 12.81 -16.39 10.16
CA ARG A 256 13.33 -15.65 11.33
C ARG A 256 13.56 -16.58 12.52
N PRO A 257 14.47 -16.22 13.45
CA PRO A 257 14.44 -16.79 14.79
C PRO A 257 13.05 -16.61 15.39
N PHE A 258 12.53 -17.66 16.00
CA PHE A 258 11.23 -17.67 16.67
C PHE A 258 11.40 -18.16 18.10
N HIS A 259 10.56 -17.67 19.00
CA HIS A 259 10.58 -18.02 20.42
C HIS A 259 9.27 -18.71 20.82
N ASP A 260 8.95 -19.79 20.13
CA ASP A 260 7.79 -20.66 20.40
C ASP A 260 8.22 -22.14 20.36
N ASP A 261 7.37 -23.03 20.86
CA ASP A 261 7.58 -24.49 20.81
C ASP A 261 6.71 -25.10 19.71
N PRO A 262 7.30 -25.70 18.64
CA PRO A 262 6.52 -26.38 17.60
C PRO A 262 5.67 -27.53 18.15
N ALA A 263 6.01 -28.06 19.32
CA ALA A 263 5.26 -29.10 20.02
C ALA A 263 4.25 -28.55 21.05
N ARG A 264 4.00 -27.23 21.06
CA ARG A 264 3.04 -26.59 21.98
C ARG A 264 1.66 -27.24 21.87
N ILE A 265 1.09 -27.57 23.03
CA ILE A 265 -0.28 -28.05 23.17
C ILE A 265 -1.10 -26.95 23.84
N ASP A 266 -2.16 -26.49 23.18
CA ASP A 266 -3.08 -25.51 23.73
C ASP A 266 -4.44 -26.16 24.07
N MET A 267 -4.58 -26.57 25.34
CA MET A 267 -5.79 -27.25 25.85
C MET A 267 -7.06 -26.38 25.76
N ARG A 268 -6.95 -25.07 25.55
CA ARG A 268 -8.13 -24.20 25.38
C ARG A 268 -8.90 -24.56 24.10
N LEU A 269 -8.20 -25.05 23.08
CA LEU A 269 -8.77 -25.42 21.78
C LEU A 269 -9.75 -26.60 21.87
N ASP A 270 -9.59 -27.49 22.86
CA ASP A 270 -10.53 -28.60 23.12
C ASP A 270 -11.94 -28.12 23.47
N THR A 271 -12.08 -26.85 23.86
CA THR A 271 -13.35 -26.23 24.27
C THR A 271 -13.76 -25.02 23.42
N LEU A 272 -13.00 -24.71 22.36
CA LEU A 272 -13.27 -23.55 21.49
C LEU A 272 -14.57 -23.73 20.71
N ILE A 273 -14.77 -24.91 20.11
CA ILE A 273 -15.97 -25.23 19.34
C ILE A 273 -17.13 -25.50 20.32
N PRO A 274 -18.23 -24.74 20.27
CA PRO A 274 -19.38 -24.98 21.14
C PRO A 274 -20.10 -26.30 20.82
N ASP A 275 -20.71 -26.92 21.83
CA ASP A 275 -21.49 -28.16 21.65
C ASP A 275 -22.66 -28.02 20.64
N SER A 276 -23.19 -26.80 20.50
CA SER A 276 -24.27 -26.49 19.55
C SER A 276 -23.69 -25.90 18.27
N ALA A 277 -23.95 -26.56 17.15
CA ALA A 277 -23.56 -26.09 15.81
C ALA A 277 -24.18 -24.73 15.40
N ALA A 278 -25.20 -24.25 16.12
CA ALA A 278 -25.81 -22.94 15.88
C ALA A 278 -25.12 -21.79 16.63
N LYS A 279 -24.22 -22.10 17.57
CA LYS A 279 -23.53 -21.10 18.38
C LYS A 279 -22.17 -20.79 17.74
N PRO A 280 -21.89 -19.52 17.38
CA PRO A 280 -20.61 -19.15 16.80
C PRO A 280 -19.50 -19.11 17.87
N TYR A 281 -18.26 -19.12 17.39
CA TYR A 281 -17.02 -18.85 18.13
C TYR A 281 -16.12 -17.95 17.28
N ASP A 282 -15.12 -17.32 17.90
CA ASP A 282 -14.17 -16.50 17.18
C ASP A 282 -13.05 -17.36 16.56
N MET A 283 -13.05 -17.48 15.23
CA MET A 283 -12.00 -18.20 14.52
C MET A 283 -10.60 -17.58 14.73
N LYS A 284 -10.52 -16.28 15.05
CA LYS A 284 -9.22 -15.63 15.32
C LYS A 284 -8.55 -16.21 16.57
N GLU A 285 -9.30 -16.73 17.55
CA GLU A 285 -8.70 -17.43 18.70
C GLU A 285 -7.90 -18.66 18.26
N LEU A 286 -8.39 -19.43 17.29
CA LEU A 286 -7.66 -20.55 16.71
C LEU A 286 -6.43 -20.08 15.93
N ILE A 287 -6.57 -19.04 15.10
CA ILE A 287 -5.45 -18.50 14.32
C ILE A 287 -4.31 -18.05 15.25
N LEU A 288 -4.62 -17.27 16.28
CA LEU A 288 -3.64 -16.78 17.26
C LEU A 288 -3.04 -17.93 18.08
N ALA A 289 -3.82 -18.97 18.38
CA ALA A 289 -3.31 -20.15 19.05
C ALA A 289 -2.39 -21.01 18.18
N LEU A 290 -2.48 -20.93 16.84
CA LEU A 290 -1.60 -21.65 15.91
C LEU A 290 -0.36 -20.83 15.48
N ALA A 291 -0.48 -19.51 15.46
CA ALA A 291 0.60 -18.61 15.10
C ALA A 291 1.74 -18.64 16.13
N ASP A 292 2.99 -18.67 15.65
CA ASP A 292 4.15 -18.40 16.48
C ASP A 292 3.95 -17.08 17.24
N GLU A 293 4.17 -17.10 18.55
CA GLU A 293 4.11 -15.90 19.42
C GLU A 293 2.72 -15.21 19.43
N GLY A 294 1.68 -15.87 18.89
CA GLY A 294 0.37 -15.27 18.69
C GLY A 294 0.37 -14.10 17.70
N ASP A 295 1.35 -14.02 16.80
CA ASP A 295 1.53 -12.91 15.86
C ASP A 295 0.73 -13.15 14.56
N PHE A 296 -0.28 -12.31 14.33
CA PHE A 296 -1.10 -12.32 13.11
C PHE A 296 -1.17 -10.93 12.48
N PHE A 297 -0.84 -10.85 11.19
CA PHE A 297 -1.00 -9.66 10.36
C PHE A 297 -2.21 -9.86 9.44
N GLU A 298 -3.36 -9.31 9.84
CA GLU A 298 -4.61 -9.47 9.09
C GLU A 298 -4.67 -8.54 7.87
N ILE A 299 -5.20 -9.06 6.77
CA ILE A 299 -5.44 -8.34 5.52
C ILE A 299 -6.94 -8.18 5.32
N GLN A 300 -7.36 -6.96 5.00
CA GLN A 300 -8.77 -6.59 4.81
C GLN A 300 -9.64 -6.90 6.03
N GLU A 301 -9.14 -6.67 7.25
CA GLU A 301 -9.87 -6.98 8.49
C GLU A 301 -11.27 -6.36 8.53
N ALA A 302 -11.43 -5.13 8.02
CA ALA A 302 -12.69 -4.40 8.07
C ALA A 302 -13.66 -4.73 6.91
N PHE A 303 -13.22 -5.51 5.91
CA PHE A 303 -13.99 -5.89 4.72
C PHE A 303 -14.28 -7.39 4.69
N ALA A 304 -15.49 -7.76 4.25
CA ALA A 304 -15.93 -9.16 4.14
C ALA A 304 -15.58 -10.01 5.37
N ARG A 305 -16.03 -9.56 6.55
CA ARG A 305 -15.63 -10.10 7.87
C ARG A 305 -16.08 -11.54 8.15
N ASN A 306 -16.87 -12.12 7.26
CA ASN A 306 -17.24 -13.55 7.21
C ASN A 306 -16.08 -14.46 6.77
N ILE A 307 -14.99 -13.89 6.24
CA ILE A 307 -13.73 -14.60 5.98
C ILE A 307 -12.54 -13.78 6.50
N VAL A 308 -11.57 -14.48 7.08
CA VAL A 308 -10.33 -13.94 7.61
C VAL A 308 -9.20 -14.33 6.66
N THR A 309 -8.35 -13.37 6.34
CA THR A 309 -7.13 -13.56 5.53
C THR A 309 -5.98 -12.82 6.18
N GLY A 310 -4.79 -13.39 6.19
CA GLY A 310 -3.62 -12.69 6.73
C GLY A 310 -2.40 -13.59 6.87
N PHE A 311 -1.32 -13.04 7.41
CA PHE A 311 -0.05 -13.74 7.56
C PHE A 311 0.23 -14.07 9.02
N ILE A 312 0.66 -15.30 9.27
CA ILE A 312 1.26 -15.76 10.53
C ILE A 312 2.68 -16.28 10.26
N ARG A 313 3.37 -16.70 11.31
CA ARG A 313 4.52 -17.61 11.18
C ARG A 313 4.27 -18.93 11.88
N MET A 314 4.90 -19.98 11.36
CA MET A 314 5.02 -21.29 12.01
C MET A 314 6.48 -21.75 11.87
N GLU A 315 7.13 -22.08 12.98
CA GLU A 315 8.57 -22.37 13.03
C GLU A 315 9.43 -21.26 12.38
N GLY A 316 9.02 -20.01 12.55
CA GLY A 316 9.70 -18.83 12.00
C GLY A 316 9.49 -18.61 10.50
N GLN A 317 8.68 -19.42 9.82
CA GLN A 317 8.38 -19.28 8.38
C GLN A 317 7.01 -18.65 8.15
N THR A 318 6.89 -17.75 7.17
CA THR A 318 5.60 -17.14 6.81
C THR A 318 4.61 -18.16 6.27
N VAL A 319 3.38 -18.11 6.78
CA VAL A 319 2.22 -18.88 6.30
C VAL A 319 1.05 -17.92 6.08
N GLY A 320 0.40 -18.00 4.92
CA GLY A 320 -0.85 -17.32 4.65
C GLY A 320 -2.02 -18.11 5.23
N VAL A 321 -2.92 -17.44 5.94
CA VAL A 321 -4.09 -18.06 6.56
C VAL A 321 -5.35 -17.62 5.82
N VAL A 322 -6.23 -18.56 5.51
CA VAL A 322 -7.60 -18.31 5.03
C VAL A 322 -8.56 -19.05 5.95
N ALA A 323 -9.48 -18.34 6.60
CA ALA A 323 -10.36 -18.96 7.59
C ALA A 323 -11.77 -18.39 7.56
N ASN A 324 -12.78 -19.25 7.69
CA ASN A 324 -14.17 -18.79 7.84
C ASN A 324 -14.38 -18.15 9.22
N GLN A 325 -15.24 -17.14 9.34
CA GLN A 325 -15.55 -16.49 10.62
C GLN A 325 -17.02 -16.70 11.01
N PRO A 326 -17.33 -17.71 11.85
CA PRO A 326 -18.70 -18.01 12.27
C PRO A 326 -19.43 -16.84 12.92
N MET A 327 -18.72 -15.90 13.56
CA MET A 327 -19.33 -14.72 14.18
C MET A 327 -19.99 -13.74 13.18
N VAL A 328 -19.68 -13.85 11.89
CA VAL A 328 -20.20 -12.95 10.85
C VAL A 328 -20.85 -13.77 9.75
N LEU A 329 -22.15 -13.55 9.54
CA LEU A 329 -22.95 -14.29 8.54
C LEU A 329 -22.77 -15.82 8.62
N ALA A 330 -22.57 -16.35 9.84
CA ALA A 330 -22.31 -17.77 10.09
C ALA A 330 -21.11 -18.36 9.32
N GLY A 331 -20.15 -17.54 8.90
CA GLY A 331 -18.99 -17.99 8.12
C GLY A 331 -19.30 -18.35 6.66
N CYS A 332 -20.51 -18.04 6.17
CA CYS A 332 -20.90 -18.27 4.77
C CYS A 332 -19.96 -17.56 3.80
N LEU A 333 -19.76 -18.16 2.63
CA LEU A 333 -19.11 -17.50 1.50
C LEU A 333 -20.11 -16.64 0.72
N ASP A 334 -19.64 -15.53 0.17
CA ASP A 334 -20.39 -14.59 -0.66
C ASP A 334 -19.45 -13.95 -1.71
N ILE A 335 -19.98 -13.04 -2.55
CA ILE A 335 -19.19 -12.34 -3.57
C ILE A 335 -17.93 -11.68 -2.98
N ASP A 336 -18.08 -10.96 -1.87
CA ASP A 336 -17.03 -10.12 -1.31
C ASP A 336 -15.94 -10.95 -0.62
N SER A 337 -16.33 -11.92 0.22
CA SER A 337 -15.42 -12.87 0.86
C SER A 337 -14.68 -13.73 -0.16
N SER A 338 -15.36 -14.14 -1.24
CA SER A 338 -14.73 -14.89 -2.33
C SER A 338 -13.67 -14.06 -3.05
N ARG A 339 -13.96 -12.79 -3.37
CA ARG A 339 -13.00 -11.87 -4.00
C ARG A 339 -11.79 -11.60 -3.09
N LYS A 340 -12.03 -11.34 -1.81
CA LYS A 340 -10.99 -11.14 -0.77
C LYS A 340 -10.05 -12.34 -0.69
N ALA A 341 -10.60 -13.53 -0.43
CA ALA A 341 -9.81 -14.75 -0.27
C ALA A 341 -9.11 -15.17 -1.57
N ALA A 342 -9.77 -15.06 -2.72
CA ALA A 342 -9.17 -15.44 -4.00
C ALA A 342 -7.93 -14.61 -4.34
N ARG A 343 -7.97 -13.29 -4.11
CA ARG A 343 -6.80 -12.42 -4.34
C ARG A 343 -5.66 -12.75 -3.39
N PHE A 344 -5.98 -12.98 -2.11
CA PHE A 344 -4.99 -13.35 -1.09
C PHE A 344 -4.30 -14.70 -1.40
N VAL A 345 -5.08 -15.73 -1.78
CA VAL A 345 -4.56 -17.04 -2.19
C VAL A 345 -3.62 -16.91 -3.39
N ARG A 346 -4.03 -16.17 -4.43
CA ARG A 346 -3.21 -15.97 -5.63
C ARG A 346 -1.91 -15.21 -5.34
N PHE A 347 -1.96 -14.21 -4.45
CA PHE A 347 -0.75 -13.52 -4.01
C PHE A 347 0.20 -14.48 -3.29
N CYS A 348 -0.31 -15.26 -2.33
CA CYS A 348 0.51 -16.23 -1.60
C CYS A 348 1.17 -17.24 -2.54
N ASP A 349 0.40 -17.81 -3.47
CA ASP A 349 0.89 -18.76 -4.49
C ASP A 349 1.99 -18.14 -5.36
N ALA A 350 1.76 -16.93 -5.89
CA ALA A 350 2.73 -16.24 -6.74
C ALA A 350 4.08 -15.96 -6.04
N PHE A 351 4.09 -15.89 -4.72
CA PHE A 351 5.27 -15.60 -3.90
C PHE A 351 5.68 -16.78 -3.01
N ASN A 352 5.31 -18.00 -3.36
CA ASN A 352 5.73 -19.22 -2.66
C ASN A 352 5.41 -19.24 -1.15
N ILE A 353 4.36 -18.52 -0.72
CA ILE A 353 3.88 -18.52 0.66
C ILE A 353 2.91 -19.70 0.82
N PRO A 354 3.20 -20.67 1.72
CA PRO A 354 2.28 -21.77 1.98
C PRO A 354 0.97 -21.27 2.59
N LEU A 355 -0.12 -22.00 2.33
CA LEU A 355 -1.46 -21.67 2.81
C LEU A 355 -1.93 -22.65 3.88
N LEU A 356 -2.47 -22.11 4.98
CA LEU A 356 -3.24 -22.82 5.99
C LEU A 356 -4.71 -22.41 5.88
N THR A 357 -5.59 -23.36 5.60
CA THR A 357 -7.03 -23.10 5.51
C THR A 357 -7.76 -23.69 6.72
N LEU A 358 -8.48 -22.86 7.47
CA LEU A 358 -9.29 -23.27 8.61
C LEU A 358 -10.78 -23.19 8.24
N VAL A 359 -11.44 -24.34 8.18
CA VAL A 359 -12.74 -24.46 7.50
C VAL A 359 -13.88 -24.63 8.50
N ASP A 360 -14.81 -23.67 8.47
CA ASP A 360 -16.11 -23.75 9.14
C ASP A 360 -17.14 -22.96 8.33
N VAL A 361 -17.61 -23.59 7.24
CA VAL A 361 -18.48 -22.95 6.25
C VAL A 361 -19.76 -23.77 6.07
N PRO A 362 -20.95 -23.19 6.31
CA PRO A 362 -22.22 -23.89 6.12
C PRO A 362 -22.69 -23.88 4.65
N GLY A 363 -22.11 -23.01 3.81
CA GLY A 363 -22.46 -22.85 2.40
C GLY A 363 -22.23 -21.41 1.91
N PHE A 364 -22.92 -21.05 0.82
CA PHE A 364 -22.95 -19.69 0.30
C PHE A 364 -24.14 -18.90 0.85
N LEU A 365 -24.00 -17.58 0.92
CA LEU A 365 -25.07 -16.67 1.28
C LEU A 365 -26.16 -16.68 0.19
N PRO A 366 -27.42 -17.05 0.50
CA PRO A 366 -28.49 -17.05 -0.50
C PRO A 366 -29.06 -15.65 -0.75
N GLY A 367 -29.64 -15.42 -1.92
CA GLY A 367 -30.48 -14.26 -2.22
C GLY A 367 -30.26 -13.68 -3.61
N THR A 368 -31.28 -13.03 -4.17
CA THR A 368 -31.22 -12.46 -5.53
C THR A 368 -30.12 -11.42 -5.70
N ALA A 369 -29.76 -10.70 -4.64
CA ALA A 369 -28.63 -9.77 -4.67
C ALA A 369 -27.27 -10.47 -4.90
N GLN A 370 -27.11 -11.71 -4.42
CA GLN A 370 -25.92 -12.52 -4.70
C GLN A 370 -25.96 -13.14 -6.09
N GLU A 371 -27.15 -13.53 -6.57
CA GLU A 371 -27.31 -14.13 -7.91
C GLU A 371 -27.13 -13.11 -9.05
N TYR A 372 -27.48 -11.84 -8.82
CA TYR A 372 -27.38 -10.78 -9.85
C TYR A 372 -26.05 -10.01 -9.80
N GLY A 373 -25.33 -10.09 -8.69
CA GLY A 373 -24.23 -9.19 -8.30
C GLY A 373 -22.88 -9.51 -8.89
#